data_AF-A0A972GJV6-F1
#
_entry.id   AF-A0A972GJV6-F1
#
_cell.length_a   1.000
_cell.length_b   1.000
_cell.length_c   1.000
_cell.angle_alpha   90.00
_cell.angle_beta   90.00
_cell.angle_gamma   90.00
#
_symmetry.space_group_name_H-M   'P 1'
#
loop_
_entity.id
_entity.type
_entity.pdbx_description
1 polymer ?
#
loop_
_entity_poly.entity_id
_entity_poly.type
_entity_poly.pdbx_seq_one_letter_code
_entity_poly.pdbx_strand_id
1 'polypeptide(L)'
;MSIFSLFNDIKRINRKSRLEGENITTIFGSVKVDFTKTPLEPGDHYVRIMSVFDKVKVRVPEDVGVDIDGFTIFGDVEVEHQTTGEEEKGGSSYTTGNFETARVRIYLTAYAIFEDIEVIRVPVTQSTAIPRLETPSEQPEFHPLDPPYVDETRKLR
;
A
#
# COMPACT_ATOMS: atom_id res chain seq x y z
N MET A 1 -0.30 -14.06 10.64
CA MET A 1 0.47 -15.14 9.98
C MET A 1 1.94 -14.94 10.30
N SER A 2 2.73 -16.00 10.50
CA SER A 2 4.17 -15.87 10.79
C SER A 2 5.00 -16.27 9.57
N ILE A 3 6.04 -15.49 9.27
CA ILE A 3 6.98 -15.71 8.18
C ILE A 3 8.38 -15.63 8.77
N PHE A 4 9.18 -16.66 8.54
CA PHE A 4 10.58 -16.72 8.95
C PHE A 4 11.48 -16.95 7.73
N SER A 5 12.57 -16.21 7.64
CA SER A 5 13.64 -16.41 6.66
C SER A 5 15.00 -16.39 7.33
N LEU A 6 15.91 -17.26 6.91
CA LEU A 6 17.29 -17.26 7.38
C LEU A 6 18.22 -16.54 6.40
N PHE A 7 18.11 -16.84 5.11
CA PHE A 7 18.92 -16.28 4.03
C PHE A 7 18.03 -15.97 2.82
N ASN A 8 17.25 -14.90 2.88
CA ASN A 8 16.51 -14.39 1.73
C ASN A 8 15.86 -13.05 2.04
N ASP A 9 15.62 -12.27 1.00
CA ASP A 9 14.71 -11.13 1.03
C ASP A 9 13.26 -11.59 1.30
N ILE A 10 12.55 -10.85 2.14
CA ILE A 10 11.10 -10.97 2.32
C ILE A 10 10.43 -9.79 1.62
N LYS A 11 9.71 -10.07 0.53
CA LYS A 11 8.86 -9.10 -0.17
C LYS A 11 7.41 -9.45 0.06
N ARG A 12 6.67 -8.59 0.75
CA ARG A 12 5.27 -8.83 1.11
C ARG A 12 4.39 -7.67 0.67
N ILE A 13 3.29 -8.02 0.03
CA ILE A 13 2.25 -7.10 -0.41
C ILE A 13 0.95 -7.57 0.21
N ASN A 14 0.16 -6.65 0.77
CA ASN A 14 -1.16 -7.00 1.26
C ASN A 14 -2.11 -7.34 0.11
N ARG A 15 -2.58 -8.59 0.11
CA ARG A 15 -3.61 -9.09 -0.85
C ARG A 15 -4.99 -9.23 -0.22
N LYS A 16 -5.05 -9.20 1.11
CA LYS A 16 -6.27 -9.24 1.90
C LYS A 16 -6.49 -7.87 2.55
N SER A 17 -7.75 -7.53 2.81
CA SER A 17 -8.13 -6.35 3.60
C SER A 17 -7.73 -6.46 5.08
N ARG A 18 -7.61 -7.69 5.59
CA ARG A 18 -7.25 -7.96 6.98
C ARG A 18 -5.79 -8.39 7.13
N LEU A 19 -5.02 -7.62 7.89
CA LEU A 19 -3.71 -8.04 8.42
C LEU A 19 -3.95 -8.91 9.67
N GLU A 20 -3.79 -10.22 9.52
CA GLU A 20 -4.09 -11.22 10.56
C GLU A 20 -2.90 -11.41 11.52
N GLY A 21 -2.45 -10.34 12.19
CA GLY A 21 -1.32 -10.39 13.12
C GLY A 21 -0.04 -10.85 12.42
N GLU A 22 0.48 -9.99 11.55
CA GLU A 22 1.64 -10.32 10.73
C GLU A 22 2.90 -10.32 11.58
N ASN A 23 3.62 -11.44 11.59
CA ASN A 23 4.88 -11.57 12.30
C ASN A 23 5.96 -11.99 11.31
N ILE A 24 6.86 -11.08 10.97
CA ILE A 24 7.89 -11.27 9.96
C ILE A 24 9.23 -11.28 10.68
N THR A 25 9.98 -12.35 10.51
CA THR A 25 11.33 -12.49 11.07
C THR A 25 12.31 -12.85 9.97
N THR A 26 13.40 -12.10 9.86
CA THR A 26 14.53 -12.47 9.02
C THR A 26 15.85 -12.31 9.77
N ILE A 27 16.86 -13.07 9.37
CA ILE A 27 18.22 -12.91 9.91
C ILE A 27 19.10 -12.25 8.85
N PHE A 28 19.15 -12.80 7.63
CA PHE A 28 19.86 -12.19 6.51
C PHE A 28 18.92 -11.93 5.32
N GLY A 29 18.87 -10.67 4.88
CA GLY A 29 18.13 -10.21 3.70
C GLY A 29 17.10 -9.14 4.05
N SER A 30 16.72 -8.35 3.06
CA SER A 30 15.85 -7.19 3.27
C SER A 30 14.38 -7.57 3.52
N VAL A 31 13.69 -6.80 4.37
CA VAL A 31 12.24 -6.89 4.54
C VAL A 31 11.56 -5.71 3.86
N LYS A 32 10.74 -5.99 2.85
CA LYS A 32 9.96 -4.98 2.12
C LYS A 32 8.48 -5.31 2.23
N VAL A 33 7.74 -4.52 2.99
CA VAL A 33 6.31 -4.70 3.19
C VAL A 33 5.53 -3.52 2.60
N ASP A 34 4.52 -3.82 1.79
CA ASP A 34 3.66 -2.83 1.16
C ASP A 34 2.19 -3.10 1.52
N PHE A 35 1.62 -2.22 2.34
CA PHE A 35 0.21 -2.25 2.74
C PHE A 35 -0.68 -1.37 1.87
N THR A 36 -0.16 -0.81 0.78
CA THR A 36 -0.87 0.17 -0.06
C THR A 36 -1.65 -0.45 -1.22
N LYS A 37 -1.53 -1.77 -1.45
CA LYS A 37 -2.07 -2.39 -2.67
C LYS A 37 -3.53 -2.81 -2.56
N THR A 38 -3.97 -3.19 -1.36
CA THR A 38 -5.38 -3.53 -1.10
C THR A 38 -5.91 -2.62 0.01
N PRO A 39 -7.12 -2.05 -0.10
CA PRO A 39 -7.73 -1.30 1.00
C PRO A 39 -7.88 -2.17 2.24
N LEU A 40 -7.47 -1.64 3.40
CA LEU A 40 -7.61 -2.32 4.67
C LEU A 40 -9.03 -2.13 5.21
N GLU A 41 -9.56 -3.16 5.88
CA GLU A 41 -10.86 -3.07 6.53
C GLU A 41 -10.79 -2.24 7.82
N PRO A 42 -11.89 -1.61 8.25
CA PRO A 42 -11.91 -0.87 9.50
C PRO A 42 -11.49 -1.71 10.71
N GLY A 43 -10.80 -1.07 11.66
CA GLY A 43 -10.31 -1.68 12.89
C GLY A 43 -8.79 -1.76 13.00
N ASP A 44 -8.33 -2.58 13.93
CA ASP A 44 -6.95 -2.58 14.41
C ASP A 44 -6.13 -3.68 13.78
N HIS A 45 -5.03 -3.31 13.15
CA HIS A 45 -4.09 -4.21 12.50
C HIS A 45 -2.78 -4.21 13.25
N TYR A 46 -2.25 -5.39 13.52
CA TYR A 46 -0.99 -5.56 14.23
C TYR A 46 0.05 -6.17 13.30
N VAL A 47 1.19 -5.51 13.23
CA VAL A 47 2.33 -5.92 12.41
C VAL A 47 3.58 -5.90 13.28
N ARG A 48 4.26 -7.03 13.33
CA ARG A 48 5.56 -7.18 13.98
C ARG A 48 6.60 -7.57 12.96
N ILE A 49 7.70 -6.83 12.93
CA ILE A 49 8.85 -7.11 12.09
C ILE A 49 10.07 -7.23 13.00
N MET A 50 10.82 -8.32 12.86
CA MET A 50 12.11 -8.53 13.50
C MET A 50 13.12 -8.85 12.41
N SER A 51 14.20 -8.10 12.36
CA SER A 51 15.25 -8.31 11.37
C SER A 51 16.62 -8.02 11.99
N VAL A 52 17.65 -8.65 11.44
CA VAL A 52 19.02 -8.57 12.01
C VAL A 52 19.94 -7.83 11.07
N PHE A 53 19.90 -8.12 9.77
CA PHE A 53 20.79 -7.54 8.77
C PHE A 53 20.05 -7.07 7.51
N ASP A 54 20.62 -6.02 6.90
CA ASP A 54 20.28 -5.36 5.64
C ASP A 54 19.36 -4.14 5.78
N LYS A 55 18.05 -4.25 5.50
CA LYS A 55 17.11 -3.13 5.60
C LYS A 55 15.67 -3.57 5.82
N VAL A 56 14.95 -2.83 6.66
CA VAL A 56 13.48 -2.90 6.78
C VAL A 56 12.84 -1.69 6.10
N LYS A 57 11.92 -1.95 5.16
CA LYS A 57 11.14 -0.93 4.46
C LYS A 57 9.66 -1.24 4.54
N VAL A 58 8.89 -0.34 5.14
CA VAL A 58 7.44 -0.47 5.30
C VAL A 58 6.73 0.67 4.58
N ARG A 59 5.74 0.33 3.74
CA ARG A 59 4.86 1.31 3.09
C ARG A 59 3.46 1.16 3.65
N VAL A 60 2.92 2.25 4.18
CA VAL A 60 1.55 2.33 4.70
C VAL A 60 0.76 3.39 3.92
N PRO A 61 -0.56 3.22 3.73
CA PRO A 61 -1.39 4.29 3.19
C PRO A 61 -1.39 5.54 4.08
N GLU A 62 -1.50 6.73 3.51
CA GLU A 62 -1.62 7.97 4.28
C GLU A 62 -3.00 8.16 4.94
N ASP A 63 -4.05 7.51 4.47
CA ASP A 63 -5.40 7.67 5.02
C ASP A 63 -5.65 6.88 6.31
N VAL A 64 -4.74 5.98 6.69
CA VAL A 64 -4.86 5.17 7.91
C VAL A 64 -4.14 5.83 9.10
N GLY A 65 -4.63 5.54 10.30
CA GLY A 65 -3.92 5.88 11.54
C GLY A 65 -2.76 4.91 11.74
N VAL A 66 -1.56 5.41 12.05
CA VAL A 66 -0.39 4.57 12.32
C VAL A 66 0.23 4.92 13.66
N ASP A 67 0.55 3.89 14.43
CA ASP A 67 1.36 3.94 15.65
C ASP A 67 2.56 3.01 15.47
N ILE A 68 3.76 3.55 15.60
CA ILE A 68 5.03 2.90 15.29
C ILE A 68 5.89 2.85 16.55
N ASP A 69 6.25 1.64 16.95
CA ASP A 69 7.30 1.34 17.90
C ASP A 69 8.50 0.75 17.13
N GLY A 70 9.42 1.62 16.71
CA GLY A 70 10.60 1.25 15.95
C GLY A 70 11.84 1.26 16.83
N PHE A 71 12.65 0.22 16.77
CA PHE A 71 13.92 0.16 17.49
C PHE A 71 15.00 -0.54 16.68
N THR A 72 16.22 0.00 16.68
CA THR A 72 17.42 -0.57 16.09
C THR A 72 18.59 -0.45 17.07
N ILE A 73 19.54 -1.39 17.04
CA ILE A 73 20.76 -1.31 17.88
C ILE A 73 21.84 -0.52 17.14
N PHE A 74 22.04 -0.82 15.87
CA PHE A 74 22.99 -0.19 14.96
C PHE A 74 22.26 0.20 13.67
N GLY A 75 21.90 1.47 13.55
CA GLY A 75 21.18 2.03 12.41
C GLY A 75 20.26 3.16 12.87
N ASP A 76 19.44 3.65 11.94
CA ASP A 76 18.47 4.70 12.21
C ASP A 76 17.02 4.22 12.03
N VAL A 77 16.09 4.84 12.74
CA VAL A 77 14.66 4.69 12.48
C VAL A 77 14.16 5.96 11.79
N GLU A 78 13.77 5.82 10.54
CA GLU A 78 13.23 6.88 9.70
C GLU A 78 11.74 6.69 9.50
N VAL A 79 10.95 7.68 9.89
CA VAL A 79 9.52 7.75 9.63
C VAL A 79 9.22 9.02 8.85
N GLU A 80 8.79 8.88 7.59
CA GLU A 80 8.56 9.99 6.65
C GLU A 80 9.82 10.88 6.46
N HIS A 81 9.85 12.03 7.13
CA HIS A 81 10.95 13.01 7.11
C HIS A 81 11.58 13.18 8.50
N GLN A 82 11.19 12.33 9.46
CA GLN A 82 11.71 12.33 10.82
C GLN A 82 12.67 11.15 10.96
N THR A 83 13.94 11.45 11.22
CA THR A 83 14.94 10.46 11.59
C THR A 83 15.15 10.55 13.10
N THR A 84 15.37 9.43 13.76
CA THR A 84 15.94 9.43 15.13
C THR A 84 17.33 10.05 15.08
N GLY A 85 17.42 11.35 15.35
CA GLY A 85 18.64 12.13 15.16
C GLY A 85 19.76 11.77 16.15
N GLU A 86 21.00 11.76 15.60
CA GLU A 86 22.38 11.94 16.13
C GLU A 86 22.80 11.45 17.54
N GLU A 87 21.91 11.13 18.46
CA GLU A 87 22.24 10.44 19.71
C GLU A 87 21.99 8.94 19.53
N GLU A 88 22.99 8.12 19.90
CA GLU A 88 23.05 6.65 19.85
C GLU A 88 21.93 5.94 20.65
N LYS A 89 20.66 6.22 20.33
CA LYS A 89 19.48 5.60 20.91
C LYS A 89 18.56 5.25 19.76
N GLY A 90 18.75 4.06 19.20
CA GLY A 90 17.96 3.57 18.08
C GLY A 90 16.54 3.19 18.51
N GLY A 91 15.73 4.16 18.89
CA GLY A 91 14.32 3.98 19.19
C GLY A 91 13.52 5.20 18.73
N SER A 92 12.49 4.99 17.91
CA SER A 92 11.52 6.01 17.51
C SER A 92 10.12 5.54 17.85
N SER A 93 9.39 6.37 18.59
CA SER A 93 7.93 6.28 18.66
C SER A 93 7.34 7.32 17.71
N TYR A 94 6.47 6.89 16.80
CA TYR A 94 5.73 7.79 15.92
C TYR A 94 4.26 7.42 15.90
N THR A 95 3.40 8.41 16.14
CA THR A 95 1.95 8.23 16.06
C THR A 95 1.36 9.32 15.19
N THR A 96 0.50 8.96 14.23
CA THR A 96 -0.16 9.94 13.36
C THR A 96 -1.18 10.77 14.14
N GLY A 97 -1.36 12.05 13.79
CA GLY A 97 -2.32 12.92 14.47
C GLY A 97 -3.78 12.47 14.37
N ASN A 98 -4.13 11.68 13.35
CA ASN A 98 -5.47 11.10 13.17
C ASN A 98 -5.66 9.75 13.88
N PHE A 99 -4.66 9.19 14.58
CA PHE A 99 -4.66 7.81 15.04
C PHE A 99 -5.93 7.40 15.81
N GLU A 100 -6.33 8.20 16.79
CA GLU A 100 -7.50 7.92 17.64
C GLU A 100 -8.84 8.00 16.91
N THR A 101 -8.88 8.70 15.78
CA THR A 101 -10.11 8.93 15.00
C THR A 101 -10.14 8.16 13.68
N ALA A 102 -9.03 7.51 13.32
CA ALA A 102 -8.90 6.77 12.09
C ALA A 102 -9.78 5.52 12.10
N ARG A 103 -10.47 5.27 10.98
CA ARG A 103 -11.29 4.07 10.80
C ARG A 103 -10.44 2.79 10.74
N VAL A 104 -9.22 2.91 10.23
CA VAL A 104 -8.23 1.84 10.11
C VAL A 104 -7.03 2.27 10.92
N ARG A 105 -6.56 1.42 11.83
CA ARG A 105 -5.39 1.67 12.68
C ARG A 105 -4.35 0.57 12.48
N ILE A 106 -3.10 0.96 12.28
CA ILE A 106 -1.97 0.04 12.19
C ILE A 106 -1.06 0.28 13.40
N TYR A 107 -0.88 -0.76 14.20
CA TYR A 107 0.16 -0.86 15.20
C TYR A 107 1.34 -1.59 14.58
N LEU A 108 2.45 -0.89 14.38
CA LEU A 108 3.68 -1.41 13.78
C LEU A 108 4.78 -1.47 14.83
N THR A 109 5.19 -2.68 15.18
CA THR A 109 6.42 -2.91 15.95
C THR A 109 7.50 -3.37 14.98
N ALA A 110 8.62 -2.64 14.91
CA ALA A 110 9.73 -2.99 14.04
C ALA A 110 11.04 -2.97 14.83
N TYR A 111 11.69 -4.13 14.95
CA TYR A 111 12.96 -4.29 15.63
C TYR A 111 14.05 -4.75 14.67
N ALA A 112 15.15 -4.02 14.67
CA ALA A 112 16.34 -4.22 13.85
C ALA A 112 17.59 -4.34 14.73
N ILE A 113 18.67 -4.95 14.22
CA ILE A 113 19.96 -4.97 14.92
C ILE A 113 21.04 -4.19 14.15
N PHE A 114 21.28 -4.48 12.88
CA PHE A 114 22.35 -3.85 12.07
C PHE A 114 21.80 -3.19 10.79
N GLU A 115 20.71 -2.46 10.91
CA GLU A 115 20.02 -1.88 9.75
C GLU A 115 19.15 -0.69 10.13
N ASP A 116 18.79 0.06 9.09
CA ASP A 116 17.80 1.13 9.18
C ASP A 116 16.39 0.58 9.03
N ILE A 117 15.47 1.17 9.78
CA ILE A 117 14.04 0.96 9.63
C ILE A 117 13.46 2.19 8.93
N GLU A 118 12.97 2.02 7.71
CA GLU A 118 12.33 3.08 6.94
C GLU A 118 10.83 2.84 6.81
N VAL A 119 10.02 3.76 7.33
CA VAL A 119 8.56 3.74 7.20
C VAL A 119 8.11 4.93 6.35
N ILE A 120 7.48 4.62 5.22
CA ILE A 120 6.96 5.60 4.27
C ILE A 120 5.43 5.58 4.30
N ARG A 121 4.83 6.73 4.57
CA ARG A 121 3.40 6.95 4.29
C ARG A 121 3.24 7.32 2.82
N VAL A 122 2.31 6.65 2.15
CA VAL A 122 2.09 6.78 0.71
C VAL A 122 0.73 7.42 0.46
N PRO A 123 0.66 8.52 -0.31
CA PRO A 123 -0.62 9.13 -0.67
C PRO A 123 -1.52 8.14 -1.36
N VAL A 124 -2.78 8.03 -0.89
CA VAL A 124 -3.78 7.21 -1.58
C VAL A 124 -4.17 7.94 -2.86
N THR A 125 -3.55 7.55 -3.98
CA THR A 125 -4.07 7.93 -5.28
C THR A 125 -5.39 7.17 -5.42
N GLN A 126 -6.51 7.86 -5.23
CA GLN A 126 -7.81 7.32 -5.64
C GLN A 126 -7.70 7.03 -7.13
N SER A 127 -7.48 5.77 -7.50
CA SER A 127 -7.81 5.32 -8.84
C SER A 127 -9.33 5.28 -8.89
N THR A 128 -9.92 6.44 -9.10
CA THR A 128 -11.28 6.55 -9.62
C THR A 128 -11.19 6.04 -11.05
N ALA A 129 -11.17 4.72 -11.21
CA ALA A 129 -11.66 4.11 -12.43
C ALA A 129 -13.14 4.48 -12.47
N ILE A 130 -13.45 5.64 -13.06
CA ILE A 130 -14.78 5.91 -13.58
C ILE A 130 -15.06 4.72 -14.49
N PRO A 131 -16.08 3.89 -14.21
CA PRO A 131 -16.52 2.95 -15.21
C PRO A 131 -16.85 3.81 -16.41
N ARG A 132 -16.07 3.69 -17.49
CA ARG A 132 -16.39 4.34 -18.75
C ARG A 132 -17.78 3.81 -19.08
N LEU A 133 -18.80 4.63 -18.84
CA LEU A 133 -20.10 4.41 -19.42
C LEU A 133 -19.81 4.45 -20.92
N GLU A 134 -19.72 3.27 -21.53
CA GLU A 134 -19.80 3.15 -22.97
C GLU A 134 -21.18 3.68 -23.32
N THR A 135 -21.24 4.95 -23.72
CA THR A 135 -22.45 5.51 -24.30
C THR A 135 -22.79 4.63 -25.51
N PRO A 136 -23.97 4.00 -25.56
CA PRO A 136 -24.37 3.23 -26.73
C PRO A 136 -24.42 4.16 -27.93
N SER A 137 -23.58 3.87 -28.93
CA SER A 137 -23.67 4.26 -30.34
C SER A 137 -24.53 5.50 -30.68
N GLU A 138 -23.87 6.59 -31.09
CA GLU A 138 -24.50 7.64 -31.91
C GLU A 138 -25.28 6.98 -33.06
N GLN A 139 -26.61 7.04 -32.97
CA GLN A 139 -27.45 6.85 -34.13
C GLN A 139 -27.23 8.06 -35.03
N PRO A 140 -26.95 7.89 -36.34
CA PRO A 140 -26.79 9.04 -37.23
C PRO A 140 -28.10 9.83 -37.28
N GLU A 141 -28.01 11.12 -36.98
CA GLU A 141 -29.12 12.08 -37.07
C GLU A 141 -29.70 12.09 -38.49
N PHE A 142 -31.00 11.84 -38.61
CA PHE A 142 -31.72 11.92 -39.88
C PHE A 142 -31.89 13.40 -40.24
N HIS A 143 -31.12 13.90 -41.20
CA HIS A 143 -31.30 15.26 -41.72
C HIS A 143 -32.52 15.32 -42.67
N PRO A 144 -33.46 16.27 -42.52
CA PRO A 144 -34.71 16.28 -43.31
C PRO A 144 -34.57 16.62 -44.80
N LEU A 145 -33.35 16.65 -45.35
CA LEU A 145 -33.08 17.06 -46.73
C LEU A 145 -32.39 15.98 -47.57
N ASP A 146 -32.25 14.77 -47.05
CA ASP A 146 -31.73 13.66 -47.85
C ASP A 146 -32.80 13.21 -48.88
N PRO A 147 -32.49 13.17 -50.18
CA PRO A 147 -33.42 12.69 -51.19
C PRO A 147 -33.73 11.20 -50.92
N PRO A 148 -34.96 10.73 -51.20
CA PRO A 148 -35.32 9.34 -50.93
C PRO A 148 -34.41 8.40 -51.71
N TYR A 149 -33.74 7.52 -50.96
CA TYR A 149 -32.90 6.45 -51.47
C TYR A 149 -33.70 5.58 -52.45
N VAL A 150 -33.22 5.49 -53.70
CA VAL A 150 -33.79 4.66 -54.76
C VAL A 150 -33.25 3.23 -54.58
N ASP A 151 -34.14 2.32 -54.21
CA ASP A 151 -33.86 0.90 -54.03
C ASP A 151 -33.66 0.20 -55.40
N GLU A 152 -32.42 0.15 -55.89
CA GLU A 152 -32.05 -0.71 -57.02
C GLU A 152 -31.73 -2.13 -56.53
N THR A 153 -32.78 -2.93 -56.35
CA THR A 153 -32.68 -4.38 -56.11
C THR A 153 -32.06 -5.09 -57.32
N ARG A 154 -30.75 -5.37 -57.29
CA ARG A 154 -30.13 -6.39 -58.15
C ARG A 154 -30.15 -7.75 -57.46
N LYS A 155 -31.06 -8.60 -57.94
CA LYS A 155 -31.12 -10.04 -57.65
C LYS A 155 -29.79 -10.71 -58.01
N LEU A 156 -29.22 -11.46 -57.08
CA LEU A 156 -28.20 -12.48 -57.38
C LEU A 156 -28.88 -13.85 -57.47
N ARG A 157 -28.52 -14.56 -58.53
CA ARG A 157 -28.92 -15.92 -58.88
C ARG A 157 -27.79 -16.86 -58.47
#